data_AF-A0A2S7TY91-F1
#
_entry.id   AF-A0A2S7TY91-F1
#
_cell.length_a   1.000
_cell.length_b   1.000
_cell.length_c   1.000
_cell.angle_alpha   90.00
_cell.angle_beta   90.00
_cell.angle_gamma   90.00
#
_symmetry.space_group_name_H-M   'P 1'
#
loop_
_entity.id
_entity.type
_entity.pdbx_description
1 polymer ?
#
loop_
_entity_poly.entity_id
_entity_poly.type
_entity_poly.pdbx_seq_one_letter_code
_entity_poly.pdbx_strand_id
1 'polypeptide(L)' 'MPLITSPKKQIPSSAFDRANYAPLLRWMRENVHAHGSTFLPQDLMKKATGEGTNPDYHLAHLKRRFLG' A
#
# COMPACT_ATOMS: atom_id res chain seq x y z
N MET A 1 2.62 8.40 16.42
CA MET A 1 3.13 8.24 15.03
C MET A 1 2.01 7.63 14.19
N PRO A 2 1.45 8.30 13.17
CA PRO A 2 0.45 7.66 12.29
C PRO A 2 1.13 7.02 11.08
N LEU A 3 0.79 5.76 10.82
CA LEU A 3 1.44 4.75 9.97
C LEU A 3 1.07 4.79 8.48
N ILE A 4 0.77 5.96 7.89
CA ILE A 4 0.38 6.09 6.46
C ILE A 4 1.52 5.78 5.44
N THR A 5 2.64 5.16 5.85
CA THR A 5 3.92 5.27 5.13
C THR A 5 4.44 3.99 4.46
N SER A 6 3.90 2.79 4.74
CA SER A 6 4.66 1.55 4.45
C SER A 6 5.00 1.26 2.97
N PRO A 7 4.11 1.42 1.97
CA PRO A 7 4.51 1.30 0.55
C PRO A 7 4.93 2.64 -0.08
N LYS A 8 4.31 3.77 0.34
CA LYS A 8 4.60 5.09 -0.25
C LYS A 8 6.02 5.60 0.01
N LYS A 9 6.69 5.13 1.07
CA LYS A 9 8.11 5.45 1.30
C LYS A 9 9.04 4.73 0.32
N GLN A 10 8.64 3.54 -0.14
CA GLN A 10 9.47 2.64 -0.93
C GLN A 10 9.27 2.86 -2.43
N ILE A 11 8.07 3.33 -2.82
CA ILE A 11 7.74 3.62 -4.21
C ILE A 11 7.87 5.13 -4.44
N PRO A 12 8.84 5.59 -5.24
CA PRO A 12 9.02 7.01 -5.51
C PRO A 12 7.79 7.55 -6.24
N SER A 13 7.11 8.53 -5.64
CA SER A 13 5.89 9.13 -6.20
C SER A 13 6.13 9.81 -7.55
N SER A 14 7.34 10.31 -7.80
CA SER A 14 7.76 10.90 -9.08
C SER A 14 7.76 9.92 -10.25
N ALA A 15 7.73 8.61 -9.99
CA ALA A 15 7.57 7.61 -11.05
C ALA A 15 6.18 7.70 -11.71
N PHE A 16 5.16 8.09 -10.95
CA PHE A 16 3.78 8.20 -11.47
C PHE A 16 3.62 9.36 -12.45
N ASP A 17 4.37 10.44 -12.27
CA ASP A 17 4.35 11.60 -13.19
C ASP A 17 4.82 11.21 -14.60
N ARG A 18 5.61 10.15 -14.73
CA ARG A 18 6.09 9.59 -16.01
C ARG A 18 5.35 8.32 -16.43
N ALA A 19 4.19 8.03 -15.82
CA ALA A 19 3.42 6.80 -16.03
C ALA A 19 4.23 5.50 -15.79
N ASN A 20 5.28 5.54 -14.97
CA ASN A 20 6.07 4.36 -14.64
C ASN A 20 5.52 3.66 -13.40
N TYR A 21 4.72 2.62 -13.62
CA TYR A 21 4.13 1.80 -12.56
C TYR A 21 4.94 0.56 -12.19
N ALA A 22 6.08 0.30 -12.85
CA ALA A 22 6.90 -0.89 -12.61
C ALA A 22 7.37 -1.03 -11.15
N PRO A 23 7.75 0.05 -10.43
CA PRO A 23 8.14 -0.05 -9.02
C PRO A 23 6.99 -0.50 -8.11
N LEU A 24 5.78 0.03 -8.33
CA LEU A 24 4.58 -0.37 -7.59
C LEU A 24 4.26 -1.86 -7.85
N LEU A 25 4.27 -2.27 -9.12
CA LEU A 25 3.99 -3.65 -9.49
C LEU A 25 5.00 -4.63 -8.89
N ARG A 26 6.30 -4.27 -8.88
CA ARG A 26 7.35 -5.07 -8.25
C ARG A 26 7.07 -5.27 -6.76
N TRP A 27 6.79 -4.18 -6.05
CA TRP A 27 6.46 -4.24 -4.63
C TRP A 27 5.25 -5.14 -4.36
N MET A 28 4.17 -5.02 -5.15
CA MET A 28 2.98 -5.87 -5.01
C MET A 28 3.28 -7.35 -5.26
N ARG A 29 4.16 -7.66 -6.22
CA ARG A 29 4.58 -9.05 -6.48
C ARG A 29 5.32 -9.63 -5.28
N GLU A 30 6.28 -8.90 -4.73
CA GLU A 30 7.13 -9.39 -3.64
C GLU A 30 6.36 -9.52 -2.31
N ASN A 31 5.48 -8.57 -1.99
CA ASN A 31 4.88 -8.48 -0.67
C ASN A 31 3.44 -9.03 -0.58
N VAL A 32 2.78 -9.21 -1.73
CA VAL A 32 1.36 -9.63 -1.77
C VAL A 32 1.17 -10.82 -2.71
N HIS A 33 1.37 -10.64 -4.02
CA HIS A 33 0.98 -11.66 -5.00
C HIS A 33 1.79 -12.96 -4.91
N ALA A 34 3.08 -12.89 -4.56
CA ALA A 34 3.92 -14.08 -4.40
C ALA A 34 3.44 -15.02 -3.28
N HIS A 35 2.66 -14.52 -2.33
CA HIS A 35 2.15 -15.31 -1.20
C HIS A 35 0.82 -16.02 -1.50
N GLY A 36 0.09 -15.63 -2.55
CA GLY A 36 -1.21 -16.22 -2.89
C GLY A 36 -2.13 -16.34 -1.67
N SER A 37 -2.70 -17.53 -1.46
CA SER A 37 -3.56 -17.86 -0.31
C SER A 37 -2.82 -18.51 0.86
N THR A 38 -1.50 -18.38 0.93
CA THR A 38 -0.70 -18.99 2.02
C THR A 38 -0.98 -18.37 3.38
N PHE A 39 -1.35 -17.09 3.43
CA PHE A 39 -1.65 -16.38 4.68
C PHE A 39 -3.13 -16.00 4.77
N LEU A 40 -3.65 -15.93 6.00
CA LEU A 40 -4.94 -15.30 6.23
C LEU A 40 -4.87 -13.82 5.84
N PRO A 41 -5.98 -13.20 5.40
CA PRO A 41 -5.96 -11.84 4.89
C PRO A 41 -5.34 -10.82 5.86
N GLN A 42 -5.66 -10.90 7.14
CA GLN A 42 -5.12 -9.95 8.14
C GLN A 42 -3.64 -10.17 8.42
N ASP A 43 -3.15 -11.40 8.32
CA ASP A 43 -1.72 -11.71 8.52
C ASP A 43 -0.89 -11.32 7.30
N LEU A 44 -1.44 -11.51 6.09
CA LEU A 44 -0.84 -10.99 4.85
C LEU A 44 -0.70 -9.47 4.92
N MET A 45 -1.75 -8.78 5.37
CA MET A 45 -1.72 -7.32 5.53
C MET A 45 -0.68 -6.89 6.55
N LYS A 46 -0.67 -7.49 7.76
CA LYS A 46 0.37 -7.21 8.76
C LYS A 46 1.78 -7.42 8.24
N LYS A 47 2.01 -8.48 7.46
CA LYS A 47 3.32 -8.76 6.86
C LYS A 47 3.72 -7.73 5.81
N ALA A 48 2.79 -7.32 4.95
CA ALA A 48 3.06 -6.41 3.84
C ALA A 48 3.14 -4.93 4.27
N THR A 49 2.32 -4.51 5.24
CA THR A 49 2.17 -3.10 5.62
C THR A 49 2.64 -2.78 7.04
N GLY A 50 2.90 -3.80 7.87
CA GLY A 50 3.24 -3.65 9.29
C GLY A 50 2.03 -3.65 10.23
N GLU A 51 0.80 -3.62 9.70
CA GLU A 51 -0.44 -3.62 10.48
C GLU A 51 -1.59 -4.31 9.74
N GLY A 52 -2.68 -4.62 10.44
CA GLY A 52 -3.88 -5.17 9.81
C GLY A 52 -4.59 -4.16 8.91
N THR A 53 -5.65 -4.60 8.22
CA THR A 53 -6.45 -3.69 7.38
C THR A 53 -7.10 -2.61 8.25
N ASN A 54 -6.75 -1.34 8.01
CA ASN A 54 -7.30 -0.20 8.73
C ASN A 54 -8.10 0.72 7.77
N PRO A 55 -9.41 0.95 8.02
CA PRO A 55 -10.26 1.80 7.17
C PRO A 55 -9.87 3.29 7.18
N ASP A 56 -9.18 3.76 8.22
CA ASP A 56 -8.80 5.17 8.35
C ASP A 56 -7.97 5.67 7.16
N TYR A 57 -7.14 4.79 6.58
CA TYR A 57 -6.35 5.09 5.39
C TYR A 57 -7.20 5.42 4.17
N HIS A 58 -8.27 4.65 3.97
CA HIS A 58 -9.19 4.87 2.87
C HIS A 58 -10.00 6.15 3.09
N LEU A 59 -10.52 6.36 4.30
CA LEU A 59 -11.25 7.58 4.66
C LEU A 59 -10.38 8.83 4.51
N ALA A 60 -9.11 8.78 4.95
CA ALA A 60 -8.16 9.88 4.78
C ALA A 60 -7.86 10.17 3.30
N HIS A 61 -7.76 9.14 2.45
CA HIS A 61 -7.62 9.31 1.01
C HIS A 61 -8.85 10.01 0.41
N LEU A 62 -10.06 9.56 0.74
CA LEU A 62 -11.30 10.14 0.23
C LEU A 62 -11.46 11.60 0.67
N LYS A 63 -11.24 11.89 1.96
CA LYS A 63 -11.25 13.27 2.49
C LYS A 63 -10.30 14.18 1.72
N ARG A 64 -9.05 13.76 1.53
CA ARG A 64 -8.05 14.53 0.78
C ARG A 64 -8.44 14.74 -0.69
N ARG A 65 -9.13 13.78 -1.31
CA ARG A 65 -9.46 13.83 -2.75
C ARG A 65 -10.73 14.62 -3.05
N PHE A 66 -11.71 14.62 -2.14
CA PHE A 66 -13.07 15.10 -2.43
C PHE A 66 -13.59 16.17 -1.46
N LEU A 67 -13.00 16.32 -0.27
CA LEU A 67 -13.42 17.29 0.74
C LEU A 67 -12.39 18.43 0.93
N GLY A 68 -11.40 18.50 0.04
CA GLY A 68 -10.41 19.58 -0.03
C GLY A 68 -10.87 20.72 -0.92
#